data_AF-A0A2G8HU90-F1
#
_entry.id   AF-A0A2G8HU90-F1
#
_cell.length_a   1.000
_cell.length_b   1.000
_cell.length_c   1.000
_cell.angle_alpha   90.00
_cell.angle_beta   90.00
_cell.angle_gamma   90.00
#
_symmetry.space_group_name_H-M   'P 1'
#
loop_
_entity.id
_entity.type
_entity.pdbx_description
1 polymer ?
#
loop_
_entity_poly.entity_id
_entity_poly.type
_entity_poly.pdbx_seq_one_letter_code
_entity_poly.pdbx_strand_id
1 'polypeptide(L)'
;MSGATSKREKIFIEIDTNELTHSQIRLIKSINTMLQHVLITDDEEEFFTGSAEFMRMCASIIKKAHFAEDLKGVDNIPYAQQALEYSMDILQEHITSSSVINYDN
;
A
#
# COMPACT_ATOMS: atom_id res chain seq x y z
N MET A 1 -27.48 6.41 -8.75
CA MET A 1 -27.13 5.52 -7.63
C MET A 1 -27.53 4.10 -8.02
N SER A 2 -26.60 3.34 -8.62
CA SER A 2 -26.81 1.91 -8.86
C SER A 2 -26.00 1.17 -7.80
N GLY A 3 -26.67 0.83 -6.71
CA GLY A 3 -26.12 -0.06 -5.70
C GLY A 3 -25.94 -1.44 -6.33
N ALA A 4 -24.74 -1.71 -6.83
CA ALA A 4 -24.34 -3.06 -7.17
C ALA A 4 -24.24 -3.84 -5.85
N THR A 5 -25.29 -4.57 -5.53
CA THR A 5 -25.23 -5.63 -4.53
C THR A 5 -24.28 -6.70 -5.07
N SER A 6 -22.98 -6.56 -4.79
CA SER A 6 -22.04 -7.64 -5.03
C SER A 6 -22.47 -8.81 -4.14
N LYS A 7 -22.60 -9.99 -4.73
CA LYS A 7 -22.83 -11.23 -3.97
C LYS A 7 -21.74 -11.33 -2.89
N ARG A 8 -21.99 -12.06 -1.80
CA ARG A 8 -20.96 -12.36 -0.78
C ARG A 8 -19.88 -13.27 -1.39
N GLU A 9 -19.07 -12.71 -2.27
CA GLU A 9 -17.97 -13.36 -2.95
C GLU A 9 -16.71 -13.15 -2.11
N LYS A 10 -16.09 -14.25 -1.70
CA LYS A 10 -14.83 -14.21 -0.98
C LYS A 10 -13.69 -14.24 -1.99
N ILE A 11 -12.73 -13.35 -1.81
CA ILE A 11 -11.47 -13.38 -2.55
C ILE A 11 -10.50 -14.23 -1.73
N PHE A 12 -9.89 -15.23 -2.38
CA PHE A 12 -8.78 -16.01 -1.82
C PHE A 12 -7.49 -15.57 -2.52
N ILE A 13 -6.48 -15.19 -1.74
CA ILE A 13 -5.18 -14.77 -2.24
C ILE A 13 -4.15 -15.76 -1.71
N GLU A 14 -3.44 -16.42 -2.62
CA GLU A 14 -2.29 -17.26 -2.32
C GLU A 14 -1.01 -16.50 -2.66
N ILE A 15 -0.07 -16.46 -1.73
CA ILE A 15 1.21 -15.74 -1.85
C ILE A 15 2.31 -16.72 -1.44
N ASP A 16 3.32 -16.91 -2.29
CA ASP A 16 4.53 -17.64 -1.91
C ASP A 16 5.30 -16.82 -0.87
N THR A 17 5.55 -17.43 0.29
CA THR A 17 6.22 -16.78 1.42
C THR A 17 7.67 -17.23 1.61
N ASN A 18 8.24 -18.06 0.73
CA ASN A 18 9.57 -18.64 0.92
C ASN A 18 10.67 -17.59 1.11
N GLU A 19 10.56 -16.44 0.42
CA GLU A 19 11.51 -15.33 0.55
C GLU A 19 11.03 -14.23 1.48
N LEU A 20 9.88 -14.40 2.16
CA LEU A 20 9.32 -13.34 3.02
C LEU A 20 9.60 -13.59 4.49
N THR A 21 10.04 -12.56 5.20
CA THR A 21 10.13 -12.59 6.65
C THR A 21 8.74 -12.63 7.29
N HIS A 22 8.63 -13.20 8.48
CA HIS A 22 7.37 -13.16 9.25
C HIS A 22 6.84 -11.73 9.45
N SER A 23 7.72 -10.74 9.50
CA SER A 23 7.33 -9.34 9.64
C SER A 23 6.67 -8.79 8.38
N GLN A 24 7.19 -9.13 7.19
CA GLN A 24 6.61 -8.78 5.89
C GLN A 24 5.26 -9.50 5.70
N ILE A 25 5.17 -10.79 6.05
CA ILE A 25 3.91 -11.55 5.99
C ILE A 25 2.82 -10.90 6.86
N ARG A 26 3.15 -10.47 8.08
CA ARG A 26 2.20 -9.76 8.95
C ARG A 26 1.77 -8.43 8.35
N LEU A 27 2.71 -7.65 7.79
CA LEU A 27 2.39 -6.38 7.13
C LEU A 27 1.44 -6.57 5.95
N ILE A 28 1.64 -7.59 5.11
CA ILE A 28 0.73 -7.90 4.00
C ILE A 28 -0.70 -8.12 4.51
N LYS A 29 -0.86 -8.90 5.59
CA LYS A 29 -2.18 -9.13 6.19
C LYS A 29 -2.80 -7.83 6.70
N SER A 30 -2.03 -7.04 7.46
CA SER A 30 -2.51 -5.78 8.01
C SER A 30 -2.87 -4.76 6.92
N ILE A 31 -2.10 -4.67 5.84
CA ILE A 31 -2.38 -3.80 4.69
C ILE A 31 -3.72 -4.19 4.06
N ASN A 32 -3.98 -5.48 3.87
CA ASN A 32 -5.26 -5.94 3.30
C ASN A 32 -6.45 -5.67 4.24
N THR A 33 -6.28 -5.83 5.55
CA THR A 33 -7.31 -5.44 6.52
C THR A 33 -7.59 -3.94 6.47
N MET A 34 -6.55 -3.10 6.41
CA MET A 34 -6.70 -1.65 6.34
C MET A 34 -7.34 -1.22 5.01
N LEU A 35 -6.92 -1.82 3.89
CA LEU A 35 -7.55 -1.60 2.59
C LEU A 35 -9.04 -1.90 2.64
N GLN A 36 -9.43 -3.05 3.20
CA GLN A 36 -10.85 -3.39 3.35
C GLN A 36 -11.59 -2.35 4.18
N HIS A 37 -11.02 -1.91 5.30
CA HIS A 37 -11.61 -0.88 6.15
C HIS A 37 -11.83 0.44 5.41
N VAL A 38 -10.80 0.96 4.72
CA VAL A 38 -10.88 2.21 3.94
C VAL A 38 -11.94 2.12 2.84
N LEU A 39 -12.11 0.95 2.21
CA LEU A 39 -13.08 0.76 1.13
C LEU A 39 -14.54 0.69 1.59
N ILE A 40 -14.80 0.39 2.88
CA ILE A 40 -16.17 0.15 3.38
C ILE A 40 -16.62 1.15 4.44
N THR A 41 -15.71 1.91 5.05
CA THR A 41 -16.07 2.91 6.06
C THR A 41 -16.96 3.99 5.44
N ASP A 42 -17.99 4.39 6.18
CA ASP A 42 -18.90 5.48 5.85
C ASP A 42 -18.66 6.73 6.71
N ASP A 43 -17.70 6.66 7.63
CA ASP A 43 -17.27 7.80 8.44
C ASP A 43 -16.13 8.57 7.77
N GLU A 44 -16.28 9.89 7.68
CA GLU A 44 -15.32 10.77 7.00
C GLU A 44 -13.96 10.79 7.71
N GLU A 45 -13.94 10.88 9.04
CA GLU A 45 -12.71 10.94 9.82
C GLU A 45 -11.95 9.61 9.72
N GLU A 46 -12.64 8.48 9.85
CA GLU A 46 -12.08 7.15 9.62
C GLU A 46 -11.56 6.98 8.20
N PHE A 47 -12.26 7.50 7.19
CA PHE A 47 -11.80 7.45 5.80
C PHE A 47 -10.47 8.18 5.62
N PHE A 48 -10.35 9.42 6.11
CA PHE A 48 -9.11 10.20 5.99
C PHE A 48 -7.96 9.60 6.81
N THR A 49 -8.23 9.24 8.07
CA THR A 49 -7.21 8.68 8.96
C THR A 49 -6.76 7.29 8.51
N GLY A 50 -7.69 6.43 8.09
CA GLY A 50 -7.45 5.11 7.53
C GLY A 50 -6.67 5.18 6.21
N SER A 51 -7.00 6.12 5.32
CA SER A 51 -6.26 6.33 4.06
C SER A 51 -4.81 6.76 4.32
N ALA A 52 -4.59 7.67 5.27
CA ALA A 52 -3.24 8.08 5.66
C ALA A 52 -2.47 6.91 6.29
N GLU A 53 -3.12 6.08 7.11
CA GLU A 53 -2.49 4.89 7.69
C GLU A 53 -2.14 3.85 6.64
N PHE A 54 -3.03 3.57 5.69
CA PHE A 54 -2.78 2.69 4.57
C PHE A 54 -1.51 3.11 3.81
N MET A 55 -1.38 4.40 3.48
CA MET A 55 -0.19 4.95 2.82
C MET A 55 1.08 4.79 3.68
N ARG A 56 0.99 5.00 5.00
CA ARG A 56 2.12 4.76 5.93
C ARG A 56 2.53 3.29 5.96
N MET A 57 1.58 2.37 5.88
CA MET A 57 1.86 0.93 5.82
C MET A 57 2.54 0.52 4.50
N CYS A 58 2.13 1.11 3.36
CA CYS A 58 2.83 0.97 2.08
C CYS A 58 4.28 1.49 2.17
N ALA A 59 4.50 2.64 2.82
CA ALA A 59 5.86 3.12 3.03
C ALA A 59 6.71 2.17 3.89
N SER A 60 6.09 1.57 4.91
CA SER A 60 6.73 0.58 5.79
C SER A 60 7.15 -0.69 5.04
N ILE A 61 6.32 -1.20 4.11
CA ILE A 61 6.68 -2.39 3.34
C ILE A 61 7.81 -2.12 2.36
N ILE A 62 7.84 -0.94 1.72
CA ILE A 62 8.94 -0.52 0.83
C ILE A 62 10.26 -0.44 1.60
N LYS A 63 10.25 0.13 2.82
CA LYS A 63 11.45 0.21 3.68
C LYS A 63 11.99 -1.14 4.11
N LYS A 64 11.16 -2.19 4.10
CA LYS A 64 11.52 -3.56 4.47
C LYS A 64 11.73 -4.46 3.26
N ALA A 65 11.69 -3.93 2.04
CA ALA A 65 11.96 -4.73 0.86
C ALA A 65 13.43 -5.21 0.89
N HIS A 66 13.70 -6.41 0.38
CA HIS A 66 15.06 -6.98 0.33
C HIS A 66 16.06 -6.01 -0.29
N PHE A 67 15.70 -5.37 -1.41
CA PHE A 67 16.55 -4.35 -2.04
C PHE A 67 17.00 -3.25 -1.08
N ALA A 68 16.07 -2.77 -0.23
CA ALA A 68 16.34 -1.72 0.74
C ALA A 68 17.11 -2.24 1.98
N GLU A 69 16.83 -3.46 2.44
CA GLU A 69 17.49 -4.04 3.62
C GLU A 69 18.90 -4.58 3.29
N ASP A 70 19.07 -5.25 2.16
CA ASP A 70 20.32 -5.89 1.75
C ASP A 70 21.40 -4.87 1.37
N LEU A 71 20.98 -3.75 0.76
CA LEU A 71 21.89 -2.65 0.40
C LEU A 71 22.14 -1.68 1.56
N LYS A 72 21.45 -1.86 2.70
CA LYS A 72 21.59 -0.99 3.86
C LYS A 72 23.01 -1.08 4.43
N GLY A 73 23.83 -0.07 4.12
CA GLY A 73 25.19 0.05 4.61
C GLY A 73 26.29 -0.50 3.68
N VAL A 74 25.94 -0.94 2.46
CA VAL A 74 26.93 -1.32 1.43
C VAL A 74 27.56 -0.07 0.80
N ASP A 75 26.72 0.87 0.39
CA ASP A 75 27.11 2.13 -0.26
C ASP A 75 26.64 3.37 0.52
N ASN A 76 26.02 3.15 1.69
CA ASN A 76 25.39 4.17 2.53
C ASN A 76 24.32 5.00 1.79
N ILE A 77 23.79 4.48 0.68
CA ILE A 77 22.74 5.14 -0.10
C ILE A 77 21.39 4.82 0.56
N PRO A 78 20.57 5.83 0.88
CA PRO A 78 19.28 5.62 1.54
C PRO A 78 18.21 5.24 0.50
N TYR A 79 18.37 4.11 -0.20
CA TYR A 79 17.49 3.70 -1.31
C TYR A 79 16.01 3.69 -0.96
N ALA A 80 15.65 3.21 0.23
CA ALA A 80 14.27 3.22 0.68
C ALA A 80 13.70 4.63 0.78
N GLN A 81 14.51 5.60 1.24
CA GLN A 81 14.10 7.00 1.30
C GLN A 81 13.92 7.56 -0.11
N GLN A 82 14.90 7.36 -1.00
CA GLN A 82 14.86 7.84 -2.38
C GLN A 82 13.66 7.27 -3.16
N ALA A 83 13.37 5.97 -2.99
CA ALA A 83 12.22 5.33 -3.62
C ALA A 83 10.89 5.93 -3.13
N LEU A 84 10.79 6.28 -1.85
CA LEU A 84 9.61 6.91 -1.28
C LEU A 84 9.45 8.35 -1.75
N GLU A 85 10.54 9.13 -1.77
CA GLU A 85 10.54 10.51 -2.29
C GLU A 85 10.08 10.52 -3.74
N TYR A 86 10.69 9.69 -4.59
CA TYR A 86 10.28 9.53 -5.98
C TYR A 86 8.80 9.12 -6.14
N SER A 87 8.32 8.18 -5.32
CA SER A 87 6.92 7.74 -5.36
C SER A 87 5.96 8.87 -4.98
N MET A 88 6.33 9.72 -4.02
CA MET A 88 5.51 10.86 -3.59
C MET A 88 5.48 11.96 -4.64
N ASP A 89 6.61 12.24 -5.30
CA ASP A 89 6.68 13.21 -6.39
C ASP A 89 5.74 12.83 -7.53
N ILE A 90 5.77 11.55 -7.97
CA ILE A 90 4.87 11.02 -8.99
C ILE A 90 3.40 11.09 -8.54
N LEU A 91 3.11 10.67 -7.31
CA LEU A 91 1.75 10.69 -6.79
C LEU A 91 1.19 12.12 -6.75
N GLN A 92 1.99 13.08 -6.30
CA GLN A 92 1.60 14.49 -6.25
C GLN A 92 1.39 15.07 -7.64
N GLU A 93 2.23 14.72 -8.61
CA GLU A 93 2.05 15.09 -10.01
C GLU A 93 0.73 14.55 -10.57
N HIS A 94 0.40 13.28 -10.34
CA HIS A 94 -0.87 12.68 -10.79
C HIS A 94 -2.10 13.32 -10.13
N ILE A 95 -2.03 13.61 -8.83
CA ILE A 95 -3.12 14.29 -8.12
C ILE A 95 -3.34 15.70 -8.69
N THR A 96 -2.26 16.44 -8.96
CA THR A 96 -2.33 17.82 -9.45
C THR A 96 -2.79 17.89 -10.92
N SER A 97 -2.33 16.95 -11.74
CA SER A 97 -2.67 16.88 -13.17
C SER A 97 -4.07 16.32 -13.44
N SER A 98 -4.81 15.88 -12.40
CA SER A 98 -6.15 15.27 -12.51
C SER A 98 -6.21 14.04 -13.43
N SER A 99 -5.07 13.41 -13.73
CA SER A 99 -5.04 12.14 -14.44
C SER A 99 -5.49 11.05 -13.47
N VAL A 100 -6.80 10.88 -13.31
CA VAL A 100 -7.36 9.72 -12.60
C VAL A 100 -6.93 8.50 -13.41
N ILE A 101 -5.90 7.79 -12.92
CA ILE A 101 -5.51 6.53 -13.53
C ILE A 101 -6.60 5.53 -13.18
N ASN A 102 -7.52 5.31 -14.13
CA ASN A 102 -8.46 4.21 -14.06
C ASN A 102 -7.68 2.92 -14.33
N TYR A 103 -7.31 2.20 -13.28
CA TYR A 103 -6.87 0.83 -13.40
C TYR A 103 -8.11 -0.07 -13.47
N ASP A 104 -8.52 -0.46 -14.67
CA ASP A 104 -9.51 -1.53 -14.89
C ASP A 104 -8.76 -2.87 -14.83
N ASN A 105 -8.78 -3.55 -13.68
CA ASN A 105 -8.41 -4.97 -13.56
C ASN A 105 -9.51 -5.73 -12.82
#